data_AF-A0A401MDQ7-F1
#
_entry.id   AF-A0A401MDQ7-F1
#
_cell.length_a   1.000
_cell.length_b   1.000
_cell.length_c   1.000
_cell.angle_alpha   90.00
_cell.angle_beta   90.00
_cell.angle_gamma   90.00
#
_symmetry.space_group_name_H-M   'P 1'
#
loop_
_entity.id
_entity.type
_entity.pdbx_description
1 polymer ?
#
loop_
_entity_poly.entity_id
_entity_poly.type
_entity_poly.pdbx_seq_one_letter_code
_entity_poly.pdbx_strand_id
1 'polypeptide(L)'
;MSFGQQGGPQSQWDPWKPQSQQPWTSGAGDTPDWAALAEASETRNKRRRLLFIGGGALATVAIGTAVAMAVVSASGSDEASNKPSSVPAGGDIPSPTGTGAPSFAPTSAPPPLDPKDFVSSKSKDTAPLGPQILFPGTQLTMGSTVYKKGPTADTKSCAAAAKGTLPKVLTDNGCTRLMRVTYTKDGIAVTVGVAVFDTAAQATKAKTSSNDKSIVASLSGDGVKDFCNSAVCRTTTNSYGRYAYFTIAGLTNGKDVTTKDTAVFTTGDDLAEFAFRQIRRRGEAQASAAANE
;
A
#
# COMPACT_ATOMS: atom_id res chain seq x y z
N MET A 1 68.58 -1.17 16.18
CA MET A 1 67.40 -1.98 16.56
C MET A 1 66.21 -1.55 15.71
N SER A 2 65.30 -2.46 15.37
CA SER A 2 64.00 -2.19 14.70
C SER A 2 62.87 -2.18 15.76
N PHE A 3 61.62 -1.76 15.55
CA PHE A 3 60.82 -1.45 14.35
C PHE A 3 60.11 -0.06 14.54
N GLY A 4 59.25 0.48 13.66
CA GLY A 4 58.57 -0.08 12.48
C GLY A 4 57.96 1.01 11.57
N GLN A 5 56.68 0.89 11.18
CA GLN A 5 56.02 1.80 10.23
C GLN A 5 54.83 2.59 10.81
N GLN A 6 54.62 3.81 10.29
CA GLN A 6 53.40 4.60 10.50
C GLN A 6 52.31 4.18 9.51
N GLY A 7 51.09 3.94 10.00
CA GLY A 7 49.94 3.60 9.17
C GLY A 7 49.29 4.84 8.52
N GLY A 8 48.97 4.74 7.23
CA GLY A 8 48.14 5.73 6.53
C GLY A 8 46.64 5.57 6.84
N PRO A 9 45.82 6.59 6.53
CA PRO A 9 44.38 6.58 6.84
C PRO A 9 43.59 5.58 5.99
N GLN A 10 42.48 5.09 6.56
CA GLN A 10 41.63 4.04 6.00
C GLN A 10 40.93 4.45 4.70
N SER A 11 40.89 3.54 3.73
CA SER A 11 40.16 3.69 2.48
C SER A 11 38.64 3.74 2.71
N GLN A 12 37.98 4.80 2.23
CA GLN A 12 36.52 4.84 2.12
C GLN A 12 36.00 3.74 1.18
N TRP A 13 34.86 3.16 1.54
CA TRP A 13 34.14 2.19 0.73
C TRP A 13 33.15 2.93 -0.20
N ASP A 14 33.24 2.67 -1.51
CA ASP A 14 32.48 3.38 -2.54
C ASP A 14 31.62 2.38 -3.35
N PRO A 15 30.28 2.40 -3.22
CA PRO A 15 29.41 1.32 -3.72
C PRO A 15 29.22 1.22 -5.24
N TRP A 16 29.82 2.10 -6.06
CA TRP A 16 29.46 2.27 -7.48
C TRP A 16 30.49 1.77 -8.50
N LYS A 17 31.37 0.81 -8.16
CA LYS A 17 32.25 0.12 -9.13
C LYS A 17 31.75 -1.29 -9.48
N PRO A 18 31.44 -1.57 -10.77
CA PRO A 18 30.95 -2.89 -11.20
C PRO A 18 32.10 -3.88 -11.45
N GLN A 19 32.80 -4.31 -10.39
CA GLN A 19 33.61 -5.54 -10.31
C GLN A 19 34.28 -5.65 -8.92
N SER A 20 33.54 -6.18 -7.93
CA SER A 20 34.11 -6.63 -6.65
C SER A 20 33.80 -8.12 -6.45
N GLN A 21 34.83 -8.95 -6.63
CA GLN A 21 34.79 -10.38 -6.33
C GLN A 21 34.55 -10.58 -4.84
N GLN A 22 33.53 -11.37 -4.48
CA GLN A 22 33.24 -11.80 -3.10
C GLN A 22 33.85 -13.21 -2.90
N PRO A 23 34.92 -13.38 -2.10
CA PRO A 23 35.45 -14.70 -1.79
C PRO A 23 34.59 -15.37 -0.72
N TRP A 24 33.67 -16.24 -1.15
CA TRP A 24 32.91 -17.09 -0.24
C TRP A 24 33.80 -18.24 0.27
N THR A 25 34.36 -18.09 1.46
CA THR A 25 35.00 -19.21 2.19
C THR A 25 33.98 -19.91 3.06
N SER A 26 33.80 -21.22 2.87
CA SER A 26 32.93 -22.06 3.70
C SER A 26 33.53 -22.31 5.09
N GLY A 27 32.80 -21.96 6.14
CA GLY A 27 33.17 -22.17 7.55
C GLY A 27 31.94 -22.10 8.45
N ALA A 28 31.91 -22.91 9.51
CA ALA A 28 30.73 -23.10 10.34
C ALA A 28 30.43 -21.94 11.30
N GLY A 29 29.13 -21.70 11.54
CA GLY A 29 28.62 -21.33 12.87
C GLY A 29 28.81 -19.88 13.33
N ASP A 30 28.17 -18.92 12.67
CA ASP A 30 27.79 -17.65 13.29
C ASP A 30 26.38 -17.24 12.81
N THR A 31 25.38 -17.39 13.67
CA THR A 31 24.07 -16.75 13.48
C THR A 31 24.19 -15.26 13.79
N PRO A 32 23.60 -14.34 13.00
CA PRO A 32 23.64 -12.92 13.31
C PRO A 32 23.16 -12.63 14.74
N ASP A 33 23.85 -11.73 15.43
CA ASP A 33 23.46 -11.30 16.78
C ASP A 33 22.20 -10.42 16.72
N TRP A 34 21.05 -11.09 16.70
CA TRP A 34 19.74 -10.45 16.74
C TRP A 34 19.47 -9.71 18.06
N ALA A 35 20.16 -10.05 19.15
CA ALA A 35 20.04 -9.35 20.42
C ALA A 35 20.72 -7.97 20.35
N ALA A 36 21.94 -7.89 19.79
CA ALA A 36 22.61 -6.62 19.55
C ALA A 36 21.82 -5.70 18.58
N LEU A 37 21.13 -6.26 17.59
CA LEU A 37 20.25 -5.48 16.70
C LEU A 37 18.97 -4.99 17.41
N ALA A 38 18.40 -5.77 18.32
CA ALA A 38 17.28 -5.35 19.15
C ALA A 38 17.68 -4.21 20.11
N GLU A 39 18.80 -4.34 20.81
CA GLU A 39 19.39 -3.34 21.72
C GLU A 39 19.66 -1.99 20.98
N ALA A 40 20.16 -2.06 19.74
CA ALA A 40 20.40 -0.91 18.87
C ALA A 40 19.10 -0.21 18.39
N SER A 41 17.94 -0.88 18.50
CA SER A 41 16.62 -0.30 18.21
C SER A 41 16.01 0.38 19.43
N GLU A 42 16.12 -0.24 20.61
CA GLU A 42 15.65 0.31 21.90
C GLU A 42 16.32 1.65 22.23
N THR A 43 17.65 1.71 22.12
CA THR A 43 18.45 2.91 22.43
C THR A 43 18.09 4.10 21.54
N ARG A 44 17.75 3.84 20.27
CA ARG A 44 17.33 4.87 19.31
C ARG A 44 15.94 5.42 19.62
N ASN A 45 15.02 4.56 20.07
CA ASN A 45 13.65 4.96 20.42
C ASN A 45 13.62 5.77 21.74
N LYS A 46 14.44 5.38 22.74
CA LYS A 46 14.62 6.12 24.00
C LYS A 46 15.13 7.57 23.77
N ARG A 47 16.10 7.78 22.87
CA ARG A 47 16.55 9.12 22.46
C ARG A 47 15.46 9.97 21.81
N ARG A 48 14.60 9.36 20.97
CA ARG A 48 13.50 10.08 20.29
C ARG A 48 12.41 10.50 21.27
N ARG A 49 12.09 9.66 22.27
CA ARG A 49 11.10 9.96 23.32
C ARG A 49 11.54 11.11 24.25
N LEU A 50 12.83 11.21 24.57
CA LEU A 50 13.40 12.32 25.35
C LEU A 50 13.29 13.68 24.62
N LEU A 51 13.47 13.72 23.30
CA LEU A 51 13.31 14.96 22.52
C LEU A 51 11.85 15.45 22.46
N PHE A 52 10.88 14.54 22.45
CA PHE A 52 9.45 14.92 22.51
C PHE A 52 8.99 15.34 23.91
N ILE A 53 9.65 14.89 24.98
CA ILE A 53 9.35 15.32 26.36
C ILE A 53 10.03 16.66 26.70
N GLY A 54 11.23 16.92 26.15
CA GLY A 54 11.96 18.19 26.36
C GLY A 54 11.45 19.39 25.55
N GLY A 55 10.69 19.17 24.48
CA GLY A 55 10.23 20.23 23.55
C GLY A 55 8.93 20.95 23.92
N GLY A 56 8.27 20.59 25.04
CA GLY A 56 6.90 21.01 25.37
C GLY A 56 6.75 22.04 26.51
N ALA A 57 7.81 22.75 26.88
CA ALA A 57 7.87 23.53 28.13
C ALA A 57 7.62 25.06 28.00
N LEU A 58 7.03 25.54 26.90
CA LEU A 58 6.68 26.97 26.71
C LEU A 58 5.31 27.16 26.02
N ALA A 59 4.24 26.72 26.67
CA ALA A 59 2.86 27.04 26.27
C ALA A 59 1.85 26.89 27.44
N THR A 60 2.12 27.52 28.59
CA THR A 60 1.21 27.48 29.77
C THR A 60 0.85 28.86 30.30
N VAL A 61 -0.10 29.54 29.66
CA VAL A 61 -1.00 30.51 30.31
C VAL A 61 -2.35 30.50 29.60
N ALA A 62 -3.38 29.90 30.23
CA ALA A 62 -4.76 30.42 30.36
C ALA A 62 -5.75 29.31 30.74
N ILE A 63 -6.64 29.64 31.69
CA ILE A 63 -7.85 28.88 32.09
C ILE A 63 -7.59 27.49 32.69
N GLY A 64 -7.46 27.46 34.03
CA GLY A 64 -7.83 26.29 34.82
C GLY A 64 -8.94 26.66 35.81
N THR A 65 -9.91 25.76 36.00
CA THR A 65 -10.66 25.49 37.26
C THR A 65 -11.67 24.37 37.03
N ALA A 66 -11.72 23.40 37.97
CA ALA A 66 -12.65 22.25 38.04
C ALA A 66 -12.48 21.19 36.91
N VAL A 67 -12.61 19.88 37.13
CA VAL A 67 -13.15 19.10 38.27
C VAL A 67 -12.21 17.93 38.60
N ALA A 68 -11.76 17.79 39.85
CA ALA A 68 -11.03 16.59 40.32
C ALA A 68 -11.08 16.39 41.86
N MET A 69 -12.27 16.45 42.46
CA MET A 69 -12.52 15.95 43.83
C MET A 69 -13.91 15.31 43.88
N ALA A 70 -13.98 13.99 43.69
CA ALA A 70 -15.25 13.25 43.72
C ALA A 70 -15.12 11.73 44.02
N VAL A 71 -14.12 11.29 44.80
CA VAL A 71 -14.06 9.89 45.29
C VAL A 71 -13.53 9.70 46.72
N VAL A 72 -13.73 10.68 47.61
CA VAL A 72 -13.62 10.46 49.08
C VAL A 72 -14.72 11.25 49.79
N SER A 73 -15.89 10.63 49.99
CA SER A 73 -16.94 11.13 50.87
C SER A 73 -17.88 10.00 51.32
N ALA A 74 -17.31 8.99 51.97
CA ALA A 74 -18.05 7.90 52.62
C ALA A 74 -17.30 7.41 53.87
N SER A 75 -16.97 8.33 54.77
CA SER A 75 -16.43 8.03 56.10
C SER A 75 -16.97 9.04 57.10
N GLY A 76 -18.17 8.76 57.62
CA GLY A 76 -18.61 9.36 58.88
C GLY A 76 -17.77 8.75 60.01
N SER A 77 -17.32 9.59 60.92
CA SER A 77 -16.55 9.18 62.11
C SER A 77 -17.36 9.50 63.36
N ASP A 78 -17.69 8.49 64.15
CA ASP A 78 -17.74 8.59 65.62
C ASP A 78 -17.70 7.18 66.24
N GLU A 79 -17.27 7.12 67.49
CA GLU A 79 -17.09 5.94 68.36
C GLU A 79 -15.97 4.94 68.03
N ALA A 80 -14.80 5.19 68.63
CA ALA A 80 -13.69 4.24 68.72
C ALA A 80 -13.90 3.24 69.86
N SER A 81 -14.10 1.96 69.53
CA SER A 81 -14.19 0.88 70.53
C SER A 81 -12.93 0.00 70.54
N ASN A 82 -12.04 0.28 71.50
CA ASN A 82 -10.86 -0.54 71.80
C ASN A 82 -11.26 -1.93 72.32
N LYS A 83 -11.18 -2.97 71.48
CA LYS A 83 -11.19 -4.38 71.90
C LYS A 83 -10.24 -5.22 71.03
N PRO A 84 -9.16 -5.80 71.58
CA PRO A 84 -8.34 -6.77 70.87
C PRO A 84 -9.04 -8.14 70.89
N SER A 85 -9.69 -8.50 69.78
CA SER A 85 -10.30 -9.82 69.62
C SER A 85 -9.20 -10.87 69.35
N SER A 86 -9.11 -11.86 70.22
CA SER A 86 -8.17 -12.99 70.11
C SER A 86 -8.38 -13.77 68.80
N VAL A 87 -7.33 -13.90 68.00
CA VAL A 87 -7.33 -14.77 66.81
C VAL A 87 -7.04 -16.21 67.23
N PRO A 88 -7.90 -17.20 66.93
CA PRO A 88 -7.55 -18.61 67.08
C PRO A 88 -6.47 -18.98 66.05
N ALA A 89 -5.34 -19.49 66.53
CA ALA A 89 -4.38 -20.15 65.66
C ALA A 89 -4.86 -21.58 65.36
N GLY A 90 -4.79 -22.01 64.09
CA GLY A 90 -5.07 -23.39 63.70
C GLY A 90 -6.55 -23.67 63.41
N GLY A 91 -6.98 -23.35 62.19
CA GLY A 91 -8.14 -23.95 61.54
C GLY A 91 -7.77 -24.21 60.09
N ASP A 92 -7.86 -25.47 59.65
CA ASP A 92 -7.44 -25.87 58.30
C ASP A 92 -8.20 -25.08 57.24
N ILE A 93 -7.46 -24.47 56.31
CA ILE A 93 -8.06 -23.88 55.10
C ILE A 93 -8.66 -25.05 54.31
N PRO A 94 -9.97 -25.05 54.00
CA PRO A 94 -10.54 -26.07 53.12
C PRO A 94 -9.79 -26.03 51.79
N SER A 95 -9.16 -27.15 51.41
CA SER A 95 -8.57 -27.30 50.08
C SER A 95 -9.59 -26.85 49.04
N PRO A 96 -9.25 -25.94 48.11
CA PRO A 96 -10.22 -25.36 47.19
C PRO A 96 -10.86 -26.47 46.35
N THR A 97 -12.10 -26.82 46.67
CA THR A 97 -12.85 -27.87 46.00
C THR A 97 -13.26 -27.41 44.61
N GLY A 98 -12.43 -27.72 43.63
CA GLY A 98 -12.86 -27.92 42.24
C GLY A 98 -13.54 -26.74 41.54
N THR A 99 -13.25 -25.49 41.91
CA THR A 99 -13.62 -24.35 41.05
C THR A 99 -12.56 -24.23 39.96
N GLY A 100 -12.89 -24.71 38.75
CA GLY A 100 -11.98 -24.64 37.60
C GLY A 100 -11.48 -23.21 37.37
N ALA A 101 -10.20 -23.08 36.99
CA ALA A 101 -9.60 -21.78 36.71
C ALA A 101 -10.47 -21.00 35.71
N PRO A 102 -10.66 -19.68 35.89
CA PRO A 102 -11.50 -18.88 35.01
C PRO A 102 -10.93 -18.93 33.58
N SER A 103 -11.59 -19.72 32.73
CA SER A 103 -11.21 -19.87 31.33
C SER A 103 -11.79 -18.71 30.54
N PHE A 104 -10.93 -17.93 29.89
CA PHE A 104 -11.38 -17.01 28.86
C PHE A 104 -11.95 -17.83 27.69
N ALA A 105 -13.13 -17.46 27.20
CA ALA A 105 -13.60 -17.98 25.93
C ALA A 105 -12.55 -17.67 24.84
N PRO A 106 -12.23 -18.60 23.93
CA PRO A 106 -11.24 -18.36 22.90
C PRO A 106 -11.72 -17.22 22.00
N THR A 107 -11.10 -16.05 22.15
CA THR A 107 -11.34 -14.90 21.29
C THR A 107 -10.73 -15.18 19.93
N SER A 108 -11.57 -15.57 18.96
CA SER A 108 -11.15 -15.61 17.56
C SER A 108 -10.69 -14.22 17.14
N ALA A 109 -9.60 -14.15 16.37
CA ALA A 109 -9.26 -12.94 15.65
C ALA A 109 -10.43 -12.52 14.74
N PRO A 110 -10.66 -11.20 14.54
CA PRO A 110 -11.61 -10.72 13.54
C PRO A 110 -11.32 -11.31 12.16
N PRO A 111 -12.34 -11.54 11.31
CA PRO A 111 -12.10 -12.00 9.95
C PRO A 111 -11.21 -10.99 9.19
N PRO A 112 -10.31 -11.46 8.31
CA PRO A 112 -9.43 -10.57 7.57
C PRO A 112 -10.24 -9.62 6.68
N LEU A 113 -9.87 -8.34 6.72
CA LEU A 113 -10.49 -7.27 5.94
C LEU A 113 -10.33 -7.51 4.44
N ASP A 114 -11.41 -7.44 3.66
CA ASP A 114 -11.35 -7.57 2.19
C ASP A 114 -10.72 -6.31 1.57
N PRO A 115 -9.56 -6.41 0.87
CA PRO A 115 -8.96 -5.30 0.13
C PRO A 115 -9.92 -4.58 -0.81
N LYS A 116 -10.89 -5.29 -1.41
CA LYS A 116 -11.86 -4.74 -2.36
C LYS A 116 -12.76 -3.69 -1.71
N ASP A 117 -13.08 -3.86 -0.43
CA ASP A 117 -13.96 -2.93 0.28
C ASP A 117 -13.33 -1.55 0.39
N PHE A 118 -12.02 -1.48 0.67
CA PHE A 118 -11.27 -0.22 0.79
C PHE A 118 -11.13 0.53 -0.54
N VAL A 119 -11.37 -0.13 -1.68
CA VAL A 119 -11.44 0.52 -3.00
C VAL A 119 -12.86 0.51 -3.59
N SER A 120 -13.90 0.19 -2.81
CA SER A 120 -15.27 0.03 -3.34
C SER A 120 -16.06 1.34 -3.51
N SER A 121 -15.72 2.39 -2.77
CA SER A 121 -16.40 3.69 -2.81
C SER A 121 -15.44 4.85 -2.55
N LYS A 122 -15.84 6.06 -2.93
CA LYS A 122 -15.10 7.30 -2.62
C LYS A 122 -14.92 7.59 -1.13
N SER A 123 -15.85 7.13 -0.30
CA SER A 123 -15.77 7.31 1.16
C SER A 123 -14.79 6.35 1.83
N LYS A 124 -14.59 5.14 1.28
CA LYS A 124 -13.62 4.16 1.79
C LYS A 124 -12.23 4.34 1.17
N ASP A 125 -12.16 4.80 -0.07
CA ASP A 125 -10.92 4.89 -0.85
C ASP A 125 -10.26 6.28 -0.74
N THR A 126 -9.68 6.55 0.44
CA THR A 126 -9.22 7.88 0.87
C THR A 126 -7.74 8.16 0.61
N ALA A 127 -6.92 7.13 0.34
CA ALA A 127 -5.48 7.30 0.12
C ALA A 127 -5.18 8.23 -1.08
N PRO A 128 -4.02 8.93 -1.12
CA PRO A 128 -3.64 9.76 -2.26
C PRO A 128 -3.66 8.97 -3.59
N LEU A 129 -4.19 9.59 -4.65
CA LEU A 129 -4.35 8.95 -5.97
C LEU A 129 -3.77 9.82 -7.08
N GLY A 130 -2.99 9.22 -7.97
CA GLY A 130 -2.47 9.86 -9.18
C GLY A 130 -1.59 8.90 -10.01
N PRO A 131 -1.23 9.25 -11.25
CA PRO A 131 -0.54 8.35 -12.17
C PRO A 131 0.80 7.81 -11.63
N GLN A 132 1.60 8.62 -10.94
CA GLN A 132 2.90 8.16 -10.41
C GLN A 132 2.76 7.21 -9.20
N ILE A 133 1.61 7.22 -8.51
CA ILE A 133 1.31 6.28 -7.42
C ILE A 133 0.81 4.95 -7.97
N LEU A 134 -0.10 5.02 -8.95
CA LEU A 134 -0.72 3.84 -9.57
C LEU A 134 0.23 3.14 -10.56
N PHE A 135 1.11 3.90 -11.21
CA PHE A 135 2.07 3.44 -12.22
C PHE A 135 3.50 3.87 -11.81
N PRO A 136 4.06 3.31 -10.72
CA PRO A 136 5.35 3.73 -10.18
C PRO A 136 6.54 3.34 -11.07
N GLY A 137 7.69 3.96 -10.83
CA GLY A 137 8.96 3.65 -11.51
C GLY A 137 9.07 4.17 -12.95
N THR A 138 10.10 3.70 -13.65
CA THR A 138 10.45 4.00 -15.06
C THR A 138 10.31 2.78 -15.98
N GLN A 139 10.04 1.61 -15.42
CA GLN A 139 9.80 0.36 -16.11
C GLN A 139 8.82 -0.49 -15.29
N LEU A 140 8.18 -1.46 -15.95
CA LEU A 140 7.33 -2.46 -15.33
C LEU A 140 7.91 -3.84 -15.63
N THR A 141 7.88 -4.74 -14.64
CA THR A 141 8.23 -6.14 -14.82
C THR A 141 7.02 -7.03 -14.54
N MET A 142 6.63 -7.86 -15.50
CA MET A 142 5.58 -8.88 -15.38
C MET A 142 6.22 -10.25 -15.65
N GLY A 143 6.37 -11.07 -14.61
CA GLY A 143 7.17 -12.30 -14.70
C GLY A 143 8.63 -12.00 -15.08
N SER A 144 9.12 -12.58 -16.18
CA SER A 144 10.42 -12.26 -16.78
C SER A 144 10.37 -11.10 -17.79
N THR A 145 9.18 -10.59 -18.13
CA THR A 145 9.02 -9.56 -19.16
C THR A 145 9.21 -8.17 -18.58
N VAL A 146 10.17 -7.41 -19.12
CA VAL A 146 10.38 -5.99 -18.79
C VAL A 146 9.79 -5.10 -19.89
N TYR A 147 8.94 -4.16 -19.47
CA TYR A 147 8.31 -3.14 -20.29
C TYR A 147 8.87 -1.75 -19.94
N LYS A 148 9.28 -0.98 -20.95
CA LYS A 148 9.69 0.42 -20.73
C LYS A 148 8.45 1.28 -20.52
N LYS A 149 8.39 2.02 -19.41
CA LYS A 149 7.35 3.04 -19.18
C LYS A 149 7.62 4.24 -20.08
N GLY A 150 6.58 4.73 -20.72
CA GLY A 150 6.56 5.99 -21.44
C GLY A 150 5.71 7.02 -20.67
N PRO A 151 4.89 7.82 -21.37
CA PRO A 151 4.19 8.95 -20.80
C PRO A 151 3.08 8.53 -19.83
N THR A 152 2.79 9.42 -18.89
CA THR A 152 1.62 9.35 -18.00
C THR A 152 0.76 10.59 -18.17
N ALA A 153 -0.57 10.44 -18.16
CA ALA A 153 -1.51 11.54 -18.23
C ALA A 153 -2.61 11.40 -17.16
N ASP A 154 -3.23 12.53 -16.82
CA ASP A 154 -4.29 12.63 -15.82
C ASP A 154 -5.31 13.68 -16.27
N THR A 155 -6.59 13.36 -16.19
CA THR A 155 -7.66 14.31 -16.52
C THR A 155 -8.91 14.05 -15.70
N LYS A 156 -9.63 15.12 -15.33
CA LYS A 156 -11.00 15.04 -14.80
C LYS A 156 -12.03 14.92 -15.92
N SER A 157 -11.69 15.38 -17.14
CA SER A 157 -12.54 15.29 -18.33
C SER A 157 -12.39 13.92 -18.99
N CYS A 158 -12.90 12.86 -18.34
CA CYS A 158 -12.70 11.47 -18.78
C CYS A 158 -13.01 11.23 -20.26
N ALA A 159 -14.08 11.83 -20.77
CA ALA A 159 -14.51 11.70 -22.17
C ALA A 159 -13.46 12.18 -23.19
N ALA A 160 -12.63 13.17 -22.84
CA ALA A 160 -11.60 13.71 -23.73
C ALA A 160 -10.38 12.78 -23.92
N ALA A 161 -10.22 11.78 -23.05
CA ALA A 161 -9.17 10.77 -23.13
C ALA A 161 -9.70 9.39 -23.61
N ALA A 162 -10.85 9.40 -24.30
CA ALA A 162 -11.54 8.24 -24.83
C ALA A 162 -11.94 8.46 -26.31
N LYS A 163 -12.24 7.37 -27.02
CA LYS A 163 -12.62 7.32 -28.44
C LYS A 163 -13.79 6.34 -28.64
N GLY A 164 -14.48 6.46 -29.78
CA GLY A 164 -15.60 5.59 -30.14
C GLY A 164 -16.79 5.75 -29.18
N THR A 165 -17.27 4.67 -28.60
CA THR A 165 -18.43 4.66 -27.68
C THR A 165 -18.04 5.02 -26.22
N LEU A 166 -16.76 4.90 -25.86
CA LEU A 166 -16.30 5.07 -24.48
C LEU A 166 -16.54 6.47 -23.88
N PRO A 167 -16.43 7.60 -24.62
CA PRO A 167 -16.74 8.93 -24.09
C PRO A 167 -18.15 9.02 -23.47
N LYS A 168 -19.15 8.42 -24.13
CA LYS A 168 -20.52 8.35 -23.61
C LYS A 168 -20.60 7.44 -22.40
N VAL A 169 -20.02 6.23 -22.47
CA VAL A 169 -20.01 5.27 -21.34
C VAL A 169 -19.39 5.87 -20.07
N LEU A 170 -18.27 6.59 -20.19
CA LEU A 170 -17.62 7.25 -19.04
C LEU A 170 -18.47 8.40 -18.49
N THR A 171 -19.14 9.16 -19.35
CA THR A 171 -20.00 10.29 -18.95
C THR A 171 -21.27 9.79 -18.25
N ASP A 172 -22.02 8.87 -18.87
CA ASP A 172 -23.27 8.32 -18.37
C ASP A 172 -23.14 7.62 -17.01
N ASN A 173 -21.96 7.09 -16.70
CA ASN A 173 -21.69 6.39 -15.44
C ASN A 173 -21.01 7.27 -14.38
N GLY A 174 -20.70 8.54 -14.68
CA GLY A 174 -20.12 9.48 -13.73
C GLY A 174 -18.63 9.25 -13.45
N CYS A 175 -17.82 9.06 -14.50
CA CYS A 175 -16.37 9.06 -14.38
C CYS A 175 -15.87 10.43 -13.89
N THR A 176 -15.07 10.43 -12.83
CA THR A 176 -14.56 11.64 -12.16
C THR A 176 -13.11 11.96 -12.50
N ARG A 177 -12.35 10.95 -12.95
CA ARG A 177 -10.94 11.05 -13.34
C ARG A 177 -10.56 9.88 -14.23
N LEU A 178 -9.73 10.11 -15.24
CA LEU A 178 -9.12 9.09 -16.07
C LEU A 178 -7.60 9.31 -16.10
N MET A 179 -6.87 8.38 -15.48
CA MET A 179 -5.41 8.34 -15.50
C MET A 179 -4.97 7.39 -16.62
N ARG A 180 -3.91 7.75 -17.36
CA ARG A 180 -3.34 6.91 -18.42
C ARG A 180 -1.83 6.75 -18.24
N VAL A 181 -1.31 5.62 -18.70
CA VAL A 181 0.12 5.36 -18.87
C VAL A 181 0.33 4.53 -20.12
N THR A 182 1.43 4.73 -20.83
CA THR A 182 1.83 3.85 -21.93
C THR A 182 3.09 3.07 -21.59
N TYR A 183 3.11 1.79 -21.95
CA TYR A 183 4.26 0.92 -21.87
C TYR A 183 4.65 0.42 -23.27
N THR A 184 5.93 0.12 -23.47
CA THR A 184 6.47 -0.37 -24.75
C THR A 184 7.42 -1.54 -24.58
N LYS A 185 7.39 -2.45 -25.56
CA LYS A 185 8.32 -3.58 -25.72
C LYS A 185 8.31 -4.02 -27.19
N ASP A 186 9.49 -4.25 -27.77
CA ASP A 186 9.69 -4.94 -29.06
C ASP A 186 8.77 -4.48 -30.22
N GLY A 187 8.55 -3.17 -30.36
CA GLY A 187 7.70 -2.60 -31.41
C GLY A 187 6.19 -2.62 -31.12
N ILE A 188 5.80 -2.99 -29.89
CA ILE A 188 4.43 -2.96 -29.37
C ILE A 188 4.33 -1.80 -28.36
N ALA A 189 3.23 -1.06 -28.42
CA ALA A 189 2.84 -0.07 -27.42
C ALA A 189 1.46 -0.41 -26.85
N VAL A 190 1.30 -0.22 -25.53
CA VAL A 190 0.03 -0.42 -24.83
C VAL A 190 -0.25 0.75 -23.92
N THR A 191 -1.33 1.49 -24.17
CA THR A 191 -1.86 2.46 -23.21
C THR A 191 -2.85 1.76 -22.28
N VAL A 192 -2.58 1.84 -20.98
CA VAL A 192 -3.51 1.49 -19.91
C VAL A 192 -4.25 2.76 -19.50
N GLY A 193 -5.57 2.71 -19.45
CA GLY A 193 -6.41 3.75 -18.84
C GLY A 193 -7.13 3.22 -17.61
N VAL A 194 -7.13 3.99 -16.53
CA VAL A 194 -7.87 3.70 -15.29
C VAL A 194 -8.83 4.85 -15.00
N ALA A 195 -10.11 4.57 -15.18
CA ALA A 195 -11.23 5.47 -14.91
C ALA A 195 -11.73 5.29 -13.47
N VAL A 196 -11.96 6.40 -12.79
CA VAL A 196 -12.36 6.46 -11.37
C VAL A 196 -13.80 6.93 -11.25
N PHE A 197 -14.64 6.15 -10.60
CA PHE A 197 -16.05 6.45 -10.32
C PHE A 197 -16.26 6.67 -8.82
N ASP A 198 -17.43 7.11 -8.38
CA ASP A 198 -17.69 7.27 -6.94
C ASP A 198 -18.03 5.93 -6.24
N THR A 199 -18.47 4.92 -7.00
CA THR A 199 -18.85 3.58 -6.50
C THR A 199 -18.42 2.44 -7.42
N ALA A 200 -18.28 1.23 -6.84
CA ALA A 200 -18.06 -0.01 -7.59
C ALA A 200 -19.21 -0.38 -8.53
N ALA A 201 -20.44 0.02 -8.21
CA ALA A 201 -21.60 -0.17 -9.08
C ALA A 201 -21.46 0.62 -10.39
N GLN A 202 -21.06 1.89 -10.31
CA GLN A 202 -20.80 2.73 -11.50
C GLN A 202 -19.66 2.17 -12.35
N ALA A 203 -18.55 1.77 -11.73
CA ALA A 203 -17.42 1.17 -12.45
C ALA A 203 -17.79 -0.14 -13.15
N THR A 204 -18.59 -0.98 -12.49
CA THR A 204 -19.11 -2.24 -13.07
C THR A 204 -20.09 -1.96 -14.21
N LYS A 205 -20.97 -0.97 -14.06
CA LYS A 205 -21.90 -0.55 -15.12
C LYS A 205 -21.16 0.07 -16.32
N ALA A 206 -20.08 0.80 -16.09
CA ALA A 206 -19.21 1.29 -17.17
C ALA A 206 -18.55 0.12 -17.93
N LYS A 207 -18.05 -0.90 -17.21
CA LYS A 207 -17.55 -2.14 -17.84
C LYS A 207 -18.64 -2.82 -18.70
N THR A 208 -19.83 -3.06 -18.15
CA THR A 208 -20.88 -3.80 -18.88
C THR A 208 -21.54 -2.99 -20.00
N SER A 209 -21.48 -1.66 -19.94
CA SER A 209 -21.93 -0.77 -21.03
C SER A 209 -20.87 -0.57 -22.12
N SER A 210 -19.64 -1.05 -21.91
CA SER A 210 -18.55 -0.97 -22.90
C SER A 210 -18.65 -2.08 -23.93
N ASN A 211 -18.20 -1.81 -25.16
CA ASN A 211 -18.14 -2.77 -26.26
C ASN A 211 -16.79 -2.71 -27.00
N ASP A 212 -16.68 -3.44 -28.10
CA ASP A 212 -15.54 -3.44 -29.04
C ASP A 212 -15.12 -2.02 -29.49
N LYS A 213 -16.07 -1.09 -29.57
CA LYS A 213 -15.85 0.32 -29.95
C LYS A 213 -15.58 1.23 -28.74
N SER A 214 -15.52 0.71 -27.52
CA SER A 214 -15.19 1.47 -26.32
C SER A 214 -13.69 1.56 -26.11
N ILE A 215 -13.09 2.58 -26.71
CA ILE A 215 -11.63 2.67 -26.87
C ILE A 215 -11.07 3.75 -25.93
N VAL A 216 -10.12 3.40 -25.05
CA VAL A 216 -9.29 4.40 -24.38
C VAL A 216 -8.35 5.03 -25.40
N ALA A 217 -8.19 6.36 -25.40
CA ALA A 217 -7.27 7.00 -26.33
C ALA A 217 -5.83 6.57 -26.00
N SER A 218 -5.05 6.22 -27.03
CA SER A 218 -3.61 6.03 -26.91
C SER A 218 -2.92 7.29 -26.40
N LEU A 219 -1.76 7.11 -25.76
CA LEU A 219 -0.95 8.18 -25.20
C LEU A 219 0.49 8.05 -25.70
N SER A 220 0.87 8.91 -26.64
CA SER A 220 2.22 9.09 -27.16
C SER A 220 2.97 10.20 -26.41
N GLY A 221 4.27 10.34 -26.68
CA GLY A 221 5.21 11.15 -25.89
C GLY A 221 6.28 10.30 -25.23
N ASP A 222 7.27 10.91 -24.56
CA ASP A 222 8.36 10.25 -23.81
C ASP A 222 9.05 9.08 -24.55
N GLY A 223 9.27 9.25 -25.86
CA GLY A 223 9.88 8.24 -26.74
C GLY A 223 8.91 7.21 -27.34
N VAL A 224 7.63 7.26 -26.98
CA VAL A 224 6.56 6.47 -27.60
C VAL A 224 5.97 7.24 -28.78
N LYS A 225 6.00 6.62 -29.97
CA LYS A 225 5.38 7.15 -31.19
C LYS A 225 3.85 7.08 -31.11
N ASP A 226 3.18 7.86 -31.94
CA ASP A 226 1.76 7.70 -32.20
C ASP A 226 1.43 6.28 -32.67
N PHE A 227 0.36 5.70 -32.11
CA PHE A 227 -0.13 4.36 -32.42
C PHE A 227 -1.65 4.30 -32.19
N CYS A 228 -2.33 3.36 -32.86
CA CYS A 228 -3.79 3.20 -32.80
C CYS A 228 -4.62 4.46 -33.12
N ASN A 229 -4.10 5.34 -33.99
CA ASN A 229 -4.84 6.50 -34.48
C ASN A 229 -5.79 6.14 -35.64
N SER A 230 -5.36 5.24 -36.53
CA SER A 230 -6.12 4.73 -37.68
C SER A 230 -6.05 3.20 -37.84
N ALA A 231 -5.08 2.54 -37.21
CA ALA A 231 -4.88 1.10 -37.29
C ALA A 231 -5.84 0.34 -36.36
N VAL A 232 -6.23 -0.87 -36.76
CA VAL A 232 -6.92 -1.85 -35.92
C VAL A 232 -6.00 -2.25 -34.76
N CYS A 233 -6.50 -2.10 -33.54
CA CYS A 233 -5.76 -2.40 -32.31
C CYS A 233 -6.56 -3.29 -31.38
N ARG A 234 -5.88 -4.09 -30.56
CA ARG A 234 -6.52 -4.91 -29.53
C ARG A 234 -6.91 -4.03 -28.35
N THR A 235 -8.17 -4.13 -27.90
CA THR A 235 -8.64 -3.49 -26.67
C THR A 235 -9.08 -4.51 -25.64
N THR A 236 -8.95 -4.16 -24.35
CA THR A 236 -9.56 -4.91 -23.24
C THR A 236 -10.30 -3.95 -22.30
N THR A 237 -11.29 -4.46 -21.55
CA THR A 237 -12.06 -3.68 -20.58
C THR A 237 -12.43 -4.56 -19.38
N ASN A 238 -12.17 -4.10 -18.17
CA ASN A 238 -12.58 -4.78 -16.94
C ASN A 238 -12.76 -3.78 -15.78
N SER A 239 -13.16 -4.22 -14.59
CA SER A 239 -13.36 -3.37 -13.41
C SER A 239 -12.98 -4.08 -12.11
N TYR A 240 -12.59 -3.28 -11.10
CA TYR A 240 -12.35 -3.75 -9.74
C TYR A 240 -12.53 -2.58 -8.75
N GLY A 241 -13.29 -2.79 -7.67
CA GLY A 241 -13.74 -1.68 -6.82
C GLY A 241 -14.45 -0.58 -7.64
N ARG A 242 -14.24 0.68 -7.26
CA ARG A 242 -14.71 1.90 -7.93
C ARG A 242 -13.97 2.26 -9.23
N TYR A 243 -13.18 1.34 -9.77
CA TYR A 243 -12.32 1.56 -10.94
C TYR A 243 -12.75 0.68 -12.12
N ALA A 244 -12.88 1.28 -13.30
CA ALA A 244 -12.87 0.55 -14.56
C ALA A 244 -11.53 0.80 -15.26
N TYR A 245 -10.94 -0.25 -15.84
CA TYR A 245 -9.66 -0.17 -16.51
C TYR A 245 -9.73 -0.77 -17.91
N PHE A 246 -8.97 -0.15 -18.80
CA PHE A 246 -9.02 -0.35 -20.24
C PHE A 246 -7.59 -0.48 -20.75
N THR A 247 -7.35 -1.33 -21.75
CA THR A 247 -6.11 -1.31 -22.53
C THR A 247 -6.39 -1.08 -24.00
N ILE A 248 -5.46 -0.41 -24.68
CA ILE A 248 -5.36 -0.38 -26.13
C ILE A 248 -3.93 -0.74 -26.52
N ALA A 249 -3.78 -1.81 -27.29
CA ALA A 249 -2.51 -2.43 -27.66
C ALA A 249 -2.35 -2.47 -29.18
N GLY A 250 -1.22 -1.99 -29.68
CA GLY A 250 -0.96 -1.90 -31.12
C GLY A 250 0.52 -1.87 -31.47
N LEU A 251 0.79 -2.04 -32.77
CA LEU A 251 2.15 -2.02 -33.32
C LEU A 251 2.61 -0.57 -33.56
N THR A 252 3.82 -0.23 -33.13
CA THR A 252 4.40 1.12 -33.29
C THR A 252 4.88 1.42 -34.71
N ASN A 253 4.66 0.48 -35.64
CA ASN A 253 4.92 0.63 -37.08
C ASN A 253 3.67 1.05 -37.87
N GLY A 254 2.53 1.26 -37.19
CA GLY A 254 1.27 1.70 -37.80
C GLY A 254 0.49 0.61 -38.53
N LYS A 255 0.91 -0.66 -38.48
CA LYS A 255 0.16 -1.79 -39.03
C LYS A 255 -0.99 -2.21 -38.13
N ASP A 256 -2.03 -2.74 -38.75
CA ASP A 256 -3.15 -3.39 -38.07
C ASP A 256 -2.69 -4.61 -37.26
N VAL A 257 -3.25 -4.77 -36.07
CA VAL A 257 -3.12 -5.98 -35.24
C VAL A 257 -4.01 -7.07 -35.81
N THR A 258 -3.43 -8.22 -36.11
CA THR A 258 -4.12 -9.42 -36.59
C THR A 258 -4.16 -10.52 -35.52
N THR A 259 -4.90 -11.59 -35.77
CA THR A 259 -4.91 -12.79 -34.90
C THR A 259 -3.57 -13.52 -34.84
N LYS A 260 -2.61 -13.20 -35.73
CA LYS A 260 -1.25 -13.77 -35.71
C LYS A 260 -0.30 -13.02 -34.78
N ASP A 261 -0.64 -11.79 -34.39
CA ASP A 261 0.21 -10.92 -33.57
C ASP A 261 0.09 -11.26 -32.07
N THR A 262 0.31 -12.54 -31.72
CA THR A 262 0.10 -13.08 -30.36
C THR A 262 0.86 -12.31 -29.28
N ALA A 263 2.04 -11.76 -29.59
CA ALA A 263 2.80 -10.89 -28.70
C ALA A 263 2.04 -9.62 -28.28
N VAL A 264 1.19 -9.06 -29.15
CA VAL A 264 0.31 -7.91 -28.83
C VAL A 264 -0.80 -8.34 -27.87
N PHE A 265 -1.28 -9.57 -27.98
CA PHE A 265 -2.29 -10.14 -27.07
C PHE A 265 -1.69 -10.34 -25.69
N THR A 266 -0.59 -11.09 -25.58
CA THR A 266 0.13 -11.29 -24.31
C THR A 266 0.52 -9.97 -23.65
N THR A 267 1.07 -9.02 -24.41
CA THR A 267 1.43 -7.70 -23.87
C THR A 267 0.21 -6.92 -23.40
N GLY A 268 -0.89 -6.93 -24.16
CA GLY A 268 -2.15 -6.28 -23.77
C GLY A 268 -2.77 -6.86 -22.50
N ASP A 269 -2.62 -8.17 -22.30
CA ASP A 269 -3.17 -8.92 -21.18
C ASP A 269 -2.30 -8.76 -19.91
N ASP A 270 -0.97 -8.79 -20.03
CA ASP A 270 -0.01 -8.44 -18.97
C ASP A 270 -0.29 -7.03 -18.41
N LEU A 271 -0.53 -6.06 -19.28
CA LEU A 271 -0.80 -4.68 -18.88
C LEU A 271 -2.21 -4.50 -18.26
N ALA A 272 -3.19 -5.33 -18.65
CA ALA A 272 -4.49 -5.39 -17.99
C ALA A 272 -4.38 -6.02 -16.59
N GLU A 273 -3.61 -7.10 -16.43
CA GLU A 273 -3.35 -7.71 -15.13
C GLU A 273 -2.58 -6.78 -14.20
N PHE A 274 -1.57 -6.07 -14.72
CA PHE A 274 -0.87 -5.03 -13.97
C PHE A 274 -1.83 -3.97 -13.41
N ALA A 275 -2.76 -3.45 -14.23
CA ALA A 275 -3.74 -2.48 -13.78
C ALA A 275 -4.61 -3.03 -12.62
N PHE A 276 -5.09 -4.27 -12.75
CA PHE A 276 -5.80 -4.97 -11.67
C PHE A 276 -4.97 -5.09 -10.39
N ARG A 277 -3.73 -5.59 -10.50
CA ARG A 277 -2.82 -5.78 -9.35
C ARG A 277 -2.53 -4.46 -8.64
N GLN A 278 -2.38 -3.35 -9.36
CA GLN A 278 -2.16 -2.03 -8.76
C GLN A 278 -3.38 -1.51 -7.99
N ILE A 279 -4.59 -1.66 -8.52
CA ILE A 279 -5.83 -1.27 -7.83
C ILE A 279 -6.05 -2.19 -6.61
N ARG A 280 -5.77 -3.49 -6.72
CA ARG A 280 -5.87 -4.44 -5.60
C ARG A 280 -4.88 -4.11 -4.49
N ARG A 281 -3.61 -3.84 -4.82
CA ARG A 281 -2.56 -3.43 -3.87
C ARG A 281 -2.92 -2.15 -3.10
N ARG A 282 -3.62 -1.22 -3.74
CA ARG A 282 -4.16 -0.02 -3.07
C ARG A 282 -5.22 -0.36 -2.02
N GLY A 283 -6.07 -1.34 -2.30
CA GLY A 283 -7.01 -1.91 -1.33
C GLY A 283 -6.28 -2.62 -0.19
N GLU A 284 -5.29 -3.46 -0.51
CA GLU A 284 -4.47 -4.19 0.46
C GLU A 284 -3.75 -3.23 1.41
N ALA A 285 -3.18 -2.13 0.90
CA ALA A 285 -2.49 -1.12 1.71
C ALA A 285 -3.44 -0.37 2.66
N GLN A 286 -4.66 -0.02 2.23
CA GLN A 286 -5.65 0.66 3.08
C GLN A 286 -6.25 -0.30 4.12
N ALA A 287 -6.54 -1.55 3.75
CA ALA A 287 -6.93 -2.60 4.69
C ALA A 287 -5.84 -2.86 5.73
N SER A 288 -4.57 -2.91 5.31
CA SER A 288 -3.43 -3.08 6.23
C SER A 288 -3.27 -1.90 7.17
N ALA A 289 -3.52 -0.66 6.72
CA ALA A 289 -3.48 0.50 7.59
C ALA A 289 -4.58 0.42 8.67
N ALA A 290 -5.82 0.17 8.26
CA ALA A 290 -6.97 0.07 9.16
C ALA A 290 -6.91 -1.14 10.13
N ALA A 291 -6.10 -2.16 9.85
CA ALA A 291 -5.85 -3.28 10.76
C ALA A 291 -4.81 -2.98 11.85
N ASN A 292 -4.12 -1.82 11.78
CA ASN A 292 -3.12 -1.37 12.75
C ASN A 292 -3.59 -0.13 13.55
N GLU A 293 -4.85 0.26 13.43
CA GLU A 293 -5.53 1.32 14.19
C GLU A 293 -6.37 0.74 15.35
#